data_AF-A0A9W4CFZ8-F1
#
_entry.id   AF-A0A9W4CFZ8-F1
#
_cell.length_a   1.000
_cell.length_b   1.000
_cell.length_c   1.000
_cell.angle_alpha   90.00
_cell.angle_beta   90.00
_cell.angle_gamma   90.00
#
_symmetry.space_group_name_H-M   'P 1'
#
loop_
_entity.id
_entity.type
_entity.pdbx_description
1 polymer ?
#
loop_
_entity_poly.entity_id
_entity_poly.type
_entity_poly.pdbx_seq_one_letter_code
_entity_poly.pdbx_strand_id
1 'polypeptide(L)'
;MNSVRGFYPVILIPDSIRYFCINNPIPVLNSSPNSVAEFSSEIKLSSKEYIYPSSCLYGVIVIWVVSVVIVLLVNQLFGMSILAFWLSLICASVSAVTACFYLRFVNFKLCQQYQPKLTKNQQKISNSKSNLLHRLQHQNQKIEQYNNLLEDRSKKLLFLLSKIVQPPSNQGNTGVQQGVSEKQFFIYLCRYFSGVYDFCMGVEFPIPNTSFCYTADFILIHQATGLAIDIEIDEPYDGKTGKPHHCVDQNKDQQRNRFFLERNWVVIRFSEYQVVKCPEGCCKAIAQVIFQITGDYSGLIKLQSIKDLLPHKQWKNKEAVYMAKTKFRQSYLKNNFLL
;
A
#
# COMPACT_ATOMS: atom_id res chain seq x y z
N MET A 1 7.92 -16.48 -10.23
CA MET A 1 8.87 -16.04 -11.29
C MET A 1 9.58 -17.26 -11.80
N ASN A 2 9.60 -17.48 -13.11
CA ASN A 2 10.37 -18.59 -13.67
C ASN A 2 11.82 -18.12 -13.83
N SER A 3 12.73 -18.75 -13.07
CA SER A 3 14.17 -18.60 -13.31
C SER A 3 14.47 -18.93 -14.78
N VAL A 4 15.18 -18.04 -15.46
CA VAL A 4 15.63 -18.29 -16.83
C VAL A 4 16.88 -19.14 -16.74
N ARG A 5 16.83 -20.34 -17.34
CA ARG A 5 17.94 -21.29 -17.30
C ARG A 5 19.23 -20.63 -17.81
N GLY A 6 20.30 -20.70 -17.02
CA GLY A 6 21.58 -20.07 -17.36
C GLY A 6 21.71 -18.61 -16.95
N PHE A 7 20.76 -18.08 -16.18
CA PHE A 7 20.77 -16.70 -15.68
C PHE A 7 20.43 -16.63 -14.19
N TYR A 8 20.95 -15.61 -13.52
CA TYR A 8 20.54 -15.14 -12.22
C TYR A 8 19.33 -14.18 -12.32
N PRO A 9 18.46 -14.07 -11.30
CA PRO A 9 18.50 -14.84 -10.07
C PRO A 9 18.13 -16.31 -10.32
N VAL A 10 18.89 -17.20 -9.69
CA VAL A 10 18.57 -18.63 -9.68
C VAL A 10 17.66 -18.88 -8.49
N ILE A 11 16.41 -19.26 -8.75
CA ILE A 11 15.41 -19.53 -7.72
C ILE A 11 15.05 -21.01 -7.77
N LEU A 12 15.31 -21.73 -6.68
CA LEU A 12 15.01 -23.15 -6.53
C LEU A 12 14.09 -23.34 -5.33
N ILE A 13 12.93 -23.95 -5.57
CA ILE A 13 11.91 -24.21 -4.55
C ILE A 13 11.82 -25.74 -4.39
N PRO A 14 11.94 -26.27 -3.16
CA PRO A 14 11.75 -27.70 -2.87
C PRO A 14 10.42 -28.23 -3.37
N ASP A 15 10.39 -29.50 -3.81
CA ASP A 15 9.17 -30.10 -4.37
C ASP A 15 8.04 -30.23 -3.35
N SER A 16 8.36 -30.42 -2.07
CA SER A 16 7.39 -30.40 -0.96
C SER A 16 6.61 -29.07 -0.89
N ILE A 17 7.32 -27.94 -1.04
CA ILE A 17 6.74 -26.59 -1.01
C ILE A 17 5.97 -26.33 -2.31
N ARG A 18 6.49 -26.75 -3.46
CA ARG A 18 5.77 -26.65 -4.74
C ARG A 18 4.45 -27.42 -4.70
N TYR A 19 4.49 -28.66 -4.21
CA TYR A 19 3.31 -29.51 -4.04
C TYR A 19 2.30 -28.85 -3.08
N PHE A 20 2.77 -28.28 -1.97
CA PHE A 20 1.91 -27.50 -1.09
C PHE A 20 1.21 -26.34 -1.82
N CYS A 21 1.95 -25.54 -2.59
CA CYS A 21 1.41 -24.39 -3.30
C CYS A 21 0.38 -24.77 -4.38
N ILE A 22 0.58 -25.90 -5.06
CA ILE A 22 -0.37 -26.44 -6.05
C ILE A 22 -1.69 -26.86 -5.36
N ASN A 23 -1.60 -27.56 -4.24
CA ASN A 23 -2.77 -28.08 -3.53
C ASN A 23 -3.45 -27.04 -2.62
N ASN A 24 -2.76 -25.96 -2.30
CA ASN A 24 -3.24 -24.86 -1.46
C ASN A 24 -2.91 -23.54 -2.18
N PRO A 25 -3.63 -23.19 -3.26
CA PRO A 25 -3.38 -21.96 -3.99
C PRO A 25 -3.63 -20.74 -3.08
N ILE A 26 -2.96 -19.63 -3.38
CA ILE A 26 -3.22 -18.37 -2.71
C ILE A 26 -4.65 -17.92 -3.07
N PRO A 27 -5.50 -17.55 -2.09
CA PRO A 27 -6.82 -17.01 -2.35
C PRO A 27 -6.75 -15.81 -3.31
N VAL A 28 -7.78 -15.63 -4.14
CA VAL A 28 -7.85 -14.49 -5.07
C VAL A 28 -8.85 -13.47 -4.53
N LEU A 29 -8.42 -12.22 -4.38
CA LEU A 29 -9.30 -11.12 -4.04
C LEU A 29 -10.02 -10.64 -5.31
N ASN A 30 -11.25 -11.11 -5.52
CA ASN A 30 -12.09 -10.66 -6.62
C ASN A 30 -12.53 -9.20 -6.40
N SER A 31 -11.72 -8.25 -6.87
CA SER A 31 -12.08 -6.83 -6.92
C SER A 31 -12.65 -6.49 -8.30
N SER A 32 -13.88 -5.98 -8.33
CA SER A 32 -14.46 -5.42 -9.56
C SER A 32 -13.81 -4.06 -9.83
N PRO A 33 -13.25 -3.79 -11.03
CA PRO A 33 -12.48 -2.57 -11.31
C PRO A 33 -13.27 -1.26 -11.25
N ASN A 34 -14.60 -1.31 -11.24
CA ASN A 34 -15.43 -0.13 -11.49
C ASN A 34 -15.66 0.79 -10.28
N SER A 35 -15.14 0.48 -9.09
CA SER A 35 -15.60 1.17 -7.86
C SER A 35 -14.85 2.46 -7.49
N VAL A 36 -13.71 2.76 -8.11
CA VAL A 36 -12.84 3.88 -7.65
C VAL A 36 -12.94 5.12 -8.54
N ALA A 37 -13.23 4.97 -9.84
CA ALA A 37 -13.23 6.08 -10.79
C ALA A 37 -14.48 6.99 -10.74
N GLU A 38 -15.61 6.51 -10.19
CA GLU A 38 -16.82 7.33 -10.00
C GLU A 38 -16.76 8.21 -8.73
N PHE A 39 -15.71 8.08 -7.92
CA PHE A 39 -15.65 8.67 -6.57
C PHE A 39 -15.39 10.18 -6.54
N SER A 40 -14.87 10.78 -7.63
CA SER A 40 -14.38 12.16 -7.60
C SER A 40 -15.27 13.20 -8.32
N SER A 41 -16.29 12.78 -9.08
CA SER A 41 -16.95 13.70 -10.04
C SER A 41 -18.28 14.34 -9.58
N GLU A 42 -18.95 13.88 -8.52
CA GLU A 42 -20.36 14.27 -8.30
C GLU A 42 -20.70 15.23 -7.15
N ILE A 43 -19.73 15.78 -6.41
CA ILE A 43 -20.04 16.78 -5.37
C ILE A 43 -19.59 18.18 -5.81
N LYS A 44 -20.21 18.71 -6.88
CA LYS A 44 -20.29 20.17 -7.08
C LYS A 44 -21.57 20.67 -6.43
N LEU A 45 -21.47 21.02 -5.16
CA LEU A 45 -22.54 21.66 -4.40
C LEU A 45 -22.62 23.13 -4.83
N SER A 46 -23.62 23.49 -5.63
CA SER A 46 -24.00 24.88 -5.84
C SER A 46 -25.43 25.06 -5.37
N SER A 47 -25.61 25.78 -4.27
CA SER A 47 -26.88 26.40 -3.94
C SER A 47 -26.60 27.75 -3.30
N LYS A 48 -26.72 28.83 -4.08
CA LYS A 48 -26.94 30.16 -3.51
C LYS A 48 -28.34 30.16 -2.92
N GLU A 49 -28.42 30.23 -1.60
CA GLU A 49 -29.66 30.36 -0.85
C GLU A 49 -30.05 31.84 -0.78
N TYR A 50 -31.22 32.19 -1.30
CA TYR A 50 -31.89 33.46 -1.00
C TYR A 50 -33.06 33.17 -0.06
N ILE A 51 -32.79 33.22 1.24
CA ILE A 51 -33.81 33.26 2.27
C ILE A 51 -34.09 34.74 2.52
N TYR A 52 -35.33 35.19 2.32
CA TYR A 52 -35.73 36.53 2.73
C TYR A 52 -35.61 36.61 4.27
N PRO A 53 -34.68 37.43 4.81
CA PRO A 53 -34.49 37.46 6.24
C PRO A 53 -35.69 38.13 6.93
N SER A 54 -35.94 37.76 8.18
CA SER A 54 -36.91 38.40 9.08
C SER A 54 -36.75 39.93 9.18
N SER A 55 -35.62 40.47 8.71
CA SER A 55 -35.34 41.89 8.59
C SER A 55 -36.33 42.66 7.69
N CYS A 56 -36.91 42.04 6.67
CA CYS A 56 -37.88 42.72 5.80
C CYS A 56 -39.22 43.00 6.50
N LEU A 57 -39.68 42.09 7.38
CA LEU A 57 -40.88 42.31 8.20
C LEU A 57 -40.65 43.39 9.26
N TYR A 58 -39.44 43.40 9.86
CA TYR A 58 -39.03 44.48 10.76
C TYR A 58 -38.99 45.84 10.05
N GLY A 59 -38.52 45.87 8.80
CA GLY A 59 -38.51 47.08 7.97
C GLY A 59 -39.90 47.68 7.76
N VAL A 60 -40.94 46.85 7.55
CA VAL A 60 -42.33 47.32 7.41
C VAL A 60 -42.84 47.96 8.71
N ILE A 61 -42.49 47.40 9.86
CA ILE A 61 -42.85 47.97 11.18
C ILE A 61 -42.14 49.31 11.38
N VAL A 62 -40.84 49.40 11.06
CA VAL A 62 -40.07 50.65 11.17
C VAL A 62 -40.64 51.73 10.25
N ILE A 63 -40.95 51.40 9.00
CA ILE A 63 -41.57 52.34 8.04
C ILE A 63 -42.92 52.82 8.55
N TRP A 64 -43.74 51.93 9.14
CA TRP A 64 -45.02 52.32 9.73
C TRP A 64 -44.83 53.28 10.90
N VAL A 65 -43.93 52.96 11.85
CA VAL A 65 -43.63 53.85 13.00
C VAL A 65 -43.16 55.23 12.52
N VAL A 66 -42.24 55.28 11.55
CA VAL A 66 -41.77 56.54 10.96
C VAL A 66 -42.92 57.31 10.30
N SER A 67 -43.81 56.61 9.57
CA SER A 67 -44.98 57.24 8.94
C SER A 67 -45.94 57.84 9.96
N VAL A 68 -46.17 57.16 11.09
CA VAL A 68 -46.97 57.70 12.20
C VAL A 68 -46.34 58.96 12.80
N VAL A 69 -45.01 58.96 13.01
CA VAL A 69 -44.28 60.13 13.52
C VAL A 69 -44.37 61.32 12.55
N ILE A 70 -44.23 61.09 11.24
CA ILE A 70 -44.38 62.14 10.22
C ILE A 70 -45.79 62.73 10.24
N VAL A 71 -46.83 61.91 10.32
CA VAL A 71 -48.23 62.37 10.41
C VAL A 71 -48.46 63.24 11.65
N LEU A 72 -47.87 62.88 12.79
CA LEU A 72 -47.94 63.68 14.02
C LEU A 72 -47.26 65.05 13.85
N LEU A 73 -46.08 65.10 13.25
CA LEU A 73 -45.33 66.35 13.00
C LEU A 73 -46.05 67.26 12.00
N VAL A 74 -46.60 66.70 10.91
CA VAL A 74 -47.37 67.47 9.92
C VAL A 74 -48.63 68.05 10.55
N ASN A 75 -49.33 67.30 11.40
CA ASN A 75 -50.49 67.80 12.13
C ASN A 75 -50.13 68.98 13.04
N GLN A 76 -48.97 68.93 13.70
CA GLN A 76 -48.48 70.01 14.55
C GLN A 76 -48.11 71.28 13.76
N LEU A 77 -47.55 71.14 12.55
CA LEU A 77 -47.10 72.27 11.73
C LEU A 77 -48.21 72.94 10.93
N PHE A 78 -49.20 72.17 10.45
CA PHE A 78 -50.20 72.66 9.49
C PHE A 78 -51.64 72.63 10.01
N GLY A 79 -51.88 72.09 11.22
CA GLY A 79 -53.19 72.10 11.87
C GLY A 79 -54.24 71.31 11.10
N MET A 80 -54.02 70.00 10.90
CA MET A 80 -54.99 69.18 10.18
C MET A 80 -56.31 69.04 10.94
N SER A 81 -57.41 68.90 10.21
CA SER A 81 -58.69 68.56 10.83
C SER A 81 -58.60 67.18 11.50
N ILE A 82 -59.33 67.00 12.60
CA ILE A 82 -59.37 65.72 13.35
C ILE A 82 -59.69 64.56 12.41
N LEU A 83 -60.62 64.77 11.47
CA LEU A 83 -61.01 63.76 10.48
C LEU A 83 -59.85 63.36 9.55
N ALA A 84 -59.09 64.33 9.03
CA ALA A 84 -57.96 64.07 8.13
C ALA A 84 -56.81 63.34 8.85
N PHE A 85 -56.57 63.68 10.11
CA PHE A 85 -55.56 63.00 10.94
C PHE A 85 -55.90 61.51 11.12
N TRP A 86 -57.11 61.19 11.59
CA TRP A 86 -57.52 59.79 11.80
C TRP A 86 -57.55 58.99 10.50
N LEU A 87 -58.00 59.59 9.40
CA LEU A 87 -58.03 58.92 8.10
C LEU A 87 -56.61 58.54 7.64
N SER A 88 -55.63 59.43 7.80
CA SER A 88 -54.24 59.17 7.45
C SER A 88 -53.62 58.04 8.30
N LEU A 89 -53.93 57.99 9.60
CA LEU A 89 -53.45 56.94 10.50
C LEU A 89 -54.05 55.58 10.18
N ILE A 90 -55.34 55.54 9.83
CA ILE A 90 -56.02 54.32 9.38
C ILE A 90 -55.42 53.85 8.05
N CYS A 91 -55.22 54.74 7.08
CA CYS A 91 -54.58 54.39 5.81
C CYS A 91 -53.16 53.84 6.01
N ALA A 92 -52.34 54.48 6.84
CA ALA A 92 -50.99 54.00 7.16
C ALA A 92 -51.03 52.60 7.82
N SER A 93 -51.94 52.38 8.75
CA SER A 93 -52.10 51.09 9.45
C SER A 93 -52.59 49.99 8.51
N VAL A 94 -53.59 50.27 7.66
CA VAL A 94 -54.08 49.31 6.66
C VAL A 94 -52.99 48.97 5.64
N SER A 95 -52.22 49.95 5.19
CA SER A 95 -51.11 49.73 4.24
C SER A 95 -49.97 48.89 4.85
N ALA A 96 -49.62 49.09 6.13
CA ALA A 96 -48.64 48.26 6.82
C ALA A 96 -49.13 46.82 7.04
N VAL A 97 -50.40 46.66 7.43
CA VAL A 97 -51.01 45.34 7.63
C VAL A 97 -51.07 44.58 6.30
N THR A 98 -51.51 45.21 5.22
CA THR A 98 -51.56 44.59 3.88
C THR A 98 -50.17 44.23 3.36
N ALA A 99 -49.15 45.08 3.57
CA ALA A 99 -47.76 44.75 3.24
C ALA A 99 -47.24 43.55 4.06
N CYS A 100 -47.52 43.50 5.36
CA CYS A 100 -47.18 42.35 6.21
C CYS A 100 -47.85 41.06 5.75
N PHE A 101 -49.16 41.10 5.42
CA PHE A 101 -49.87 39.95 4.89
C PHE A 101 -49.32 39.50 3.54
N TYR A 102 -49.01 40.44 2.64
CA TYR A 102 -48.39 40.14 1.35
C TYR A 102 -47.01 39.48 1.50
N LEU A 103 -46.13 40.02 2.35
CA LEU A 103 -44.81 39.44 2.62
C LEU A 103 -44.92 38.04 3.24
N ARG A 104 -45.85 37.84 4.19
CA ARG A 104 -46.11 36.52 4.77
C ARG A 104 -46.63 35.53 3.72
N PHE A 105 -47.51 35.96 2.83
CA PHE A 105 -48.04 35.12 1.75
C PHE A 105 -46.96 34.72 0.74
N VAL A 106 -46.10 35.65 0.33
CA VAL A 106 -44.96 35.36 -0.55
C VAL A 106 -43.99 34.39 0.12
N ASN A 107 -43.66 34.62 1.39
CA ASN A 107 -42.80 33.71 2.15
C ASN A 107 -43.42 32.31 2.28
N PHE A 108 -44.73 32.22 2.53
CA PHE A 108 -45.45 30.96 2.58
C PHE A 108 -45.38 30.21 1.24
N LYS A 109 -45.62 30.89 0.12
CA LYS A 109 -45.50 30.30 -1.23
C LYS A 109 -44.08 29.83 -1.54
N LEU A 110 -43.07 30.63 -1.18
CA LEU A 110 -41.66 30.26 -1.32
C LEU A 110 -41.35 29.01 -0.48
N CYS A 111 -41.67 29.01 0.82
CA CYS A 111 -41.48 27.85 1.68
C CYS A 111 -42.15 26.60 1.12
N GLN A 112 -43.40 26.71 0.63
CA GLN A 112 -44.12 25.59 0.03
C GLN A 112 -43.41 25.03 -1.21
N GLN A 113 -42.76 25.86 -2.02
CA GLN A 113 -42.05 25.44 -3.23
C GLN A 113 -40.62 24.92 -2.94
N TYR A 114 -39.95 25.47 -1.93
CA TYR A 114 -38.54 25.16 -1.61
C TYR A 114 -38.38 24.03 -0.60
N GLN A 115 -39.25 23.90 0.42
CA GLN A 115 -39.21 22.80 1.39
C GLN A 115 -39.19 21.41 0.73
N PRO A 116 -40.06 21.07 -0.25
CA PRO A 116 -40.04 19.73 -0.85
C PRO A 116 -38.76 19.47 -1.66
N LYS A 117 -38.14 20.50 -2.23
CA LYS A 117 -36.85 20.37 -2.94
C LYS A 117 -35.70 20.14 -1.94
N LEU A 118 -35.72 20.84 -0.81
CA LEU A 118 -34.72 20.67 0.26
C LEU A 118 -34.82 19.26 0.86
N THR A 119 -36.02 18.79 1.20
CA THR A 119 -36.21 17.44 1.75
C THR A 119 -35.82 16.37 0.73
N LYS A 120 -36.17 16.52 -0.55
CA LYS A 120 -35.74 15.62 -1.63
C LYS A 120 -34.21 15.59 -1.79
N ASN A 121 -33.55 16.74 -1.72
CA ASN A 121 -32.09 16.83 -1.77
C ASN A 121 -31.43 16.19 -0.54
N GLN A 122 -31.95 16.45 0.66
CA GLN A 122 -31.48 15.83 1.90
C GLN A 122 -31.65 14.30 1.88
N GLN A 123 -32.79 13.81 1.39
CA GLN A 123 -33.05 12.39 1.22
C GLN A 123 -32.10 11.77 0.18
N LYS A 124 -31.84 12.46 -0.94
CA LYS A 124 -30.86 12.03 -1.94
C LYS A 124 -29.46 11.90 -1.33
N ILE A 125 -29.03 12.89 -0.54
CA ILE A 125 -27.73 12.86 0.16
C ILE A 125 -27.68 11.70 1.16
N SER A 126 -28.74 11.49 1.95
CA SER A 126 -28.82 10.40 2.92
C SER A 126 -28.73 9.04 2.24
N ASN A 127 -29.48 8.83 1.15
CA ASN A 127 -29.44 7.60 0.35
C ASN A 127 -28.06 7.38 -0.29
N SER A 128 -27.41 8.43 -0.81
CA SER A 128 -26.05 8.30 -1.35
C SER A 128 -25.03 7.91 -0.27
N LYS A 129 -25.15 8.47 0.94
CA LYS A 129 -24.29 8.13 2.08
C LYS A 129 -24.52 6.70 2.56
N SER A 130 -25.76 6.24 2.69
CA SER A 130 -26.07 4.87 3.09
C SER A 130 -25.58 3.85 2.06
N ASN A 131 -25.76 4.13 0.76
CA ASN A 131 -25.24 3.29 -0.32
C ASN A 131 -23.70 3.22 -0.31
N LEU A 132 -23.02 4.33 0.02
CA LEU A 132 -21.56 4.32 0.18
C LEU A 132 -21.13 3.47 1.38
N LEU A 133 -21.77 3.63 2.54
CA LEU A 133 -21.47 2.84 3.73
C LEU A 133 -21.69 1.34 3.49
N HIS A 134 -22.79 0.97 2.86
CA HIS A 134 -23.06 -0.43 2.51
C HIS A 134 -22.00 -1.01 1.58
N ARG A 135 -21.52 -0.23 0.59
CA ARG A 135 -20.43 -0.66 -0.30
C ARG A 135 -19.11 -0.87 0.45
N LEU A 136 -18.77 0.05 1.36
CA LEU A 136 -17.56 -0.07 2.20
C LEU A 136 -17.65 -1.26 3.16
N GLN A 137 -18.80 -1.49 3.80
CA GLN A 137 -19.01 -2.64 4.67
C GLN A 137 -18.85 -3.96 3.91
N HIS A 138 -19.46 -4.07 2.74
CA HIS A 138 -19.33 -5.26 1.89
C HIS A 138 -17.89 -5.47 1.39
N GLN A 139 -17.14 -4.40 1.09
CA GLN A 139 -15.71 -4.49 0.77
C GLN A 139 -14.89 -4.98 1.97
N ASN A 140 -15.15 -4.44 3.17
CA ASN A 140 -14.47 -4.87 4.40
C ASN A 140 -14.72 -6.34 4.70
N GLN A 141 -15.97 -6.81 4.57
CA GLN A 141 -16.31 -8.24 4.74
C GLN A 141 -15.54 -9.14 3.77
N LYS A 142 -15.38 -8.72 2.50
CA LYS A 142 -14.58 -9.47 1.52
C LYS A 142 -13.10 -9.52 1.88
N ILE A 143 -12.54 -8.41 2.36
CA ILE A 143 -11.15 -8.34 2.81
C ILE A 143 -10.95 -9.23 4.04
N GLU A 144 -11.88 -9.20 5.00
CA GLU A 144 -11.85 -10.04 6.19
C GLU A 144 -11.90 -11.53 5.82
N GLN A 145 -12.83 -11.92 4.94
CA GLN A 145 -12.91 -13.29 4.44
C GLN A 145 -11.62 -13.72 3.74
N TYR A 146 -11.03 -12.86 2.92
CA TYR A 146 -9.75 -13.10 2.26
C TYR A 146 -8.61 -13.32 3.27
N ASN A 147 -8.52 -12.48 4.29
CA ASN A 147 -7.50 -12.58 5.33
C ASN A 147 -7.65 -13.87 6.13
N ASN A 148 -8.87 -14.28 6.48
CA ASN A 148 -9.13 -15.53 7.17
C ASN A 148 -8.66 -16.75 6.35
N LEU A 149 -8.94 -16.76 5.04
CA LEU A 149 -8.48 -17.83 4.14
C LEU A 149 -6.95 -17.87 4.02
N LEU A 150 -6.30 -16.70 3.97
CA LEU A 150 -4.83 -16.61 3.97
C LEU A 150 -4.24 -17.10 5.29
N GLU A 151 -4.85 -16.77 6.42
CA GLU A 151 -4.40 -17.20 7.74
C GLU A 151 -4.49 -18.72 7.89
N ASP A 152 -5.60 -19.32 7.47
CA ASP A 152 -5.78 -20.78 7.45
C ASP A 152 -4.74 -21.47 6.57
N ARG A 153 -4.46 -20.91 5.40
CA ARG A 153 -3.40 -21.40 4.52
C ARG A 153 -2.03 -21.28 5.18
N SER A 154 -1.74 -20.15 5.84
CA SER A 154 -0.49 -19.89 6.55
C SER A 154 -0.27 -20.93 7.66
N LYS A 155 -1.31 -21.25 8.44
CA LYS A 155 -1.27 -22.30 9.48
C LYS A 155 -0.95 -23.68 8.90
N LYS A 156 -1.55 -24.04 7.77
CA LYS A 156 -1.25 -25.31 7.08
C LYS A 156 0.21 -25.36 6.61
N LEU A 157 0.72 -24.24 6.07
CA LEU A 157 2.11 -24.13 5.65
C LEU A 157 3.07 -24.25 6.83
N LEU A 158 2.79 -23.56 7.94
CA LEU A 158 3.56 -23.65 9.18
C LEU A 158 3.61 -25.08 9.73
N PHE A 159 2.45 -25.75 9.75
CA PHE A 159 2.38 -27.14 10.19
C PHE A 159 3.20 -28.09 9.31
N LEU A 160 3.21 -27.87 8.00
CA LEU A 160 4.07 -28.63 7.08
C LEU A 160 5.54 -28.36 7.36
N LEU A 161 5.94 -27.08 7.33
CA LEU A 161 7.34 -26.66 7.41
C LEU A 161 7.97 -26.99 8.76
N SER A 162 7.23 -26.86 9.87
CA SER A 162 7.74 -27.23 11.20
C SER A 162 8.12 -28.72 11.32
N LYS A 163 7.63 -29.59 10.44
CA LYS A 163 7.96 -31.02 10.40
C LYS A 163 9.10 -31.37 9.45
N ILE A 164 9.30 -30.57 8.40
CA ILE A 164 10.17 -30.95 7.27
C ILE A 164 11.39 -30.05 7.12
N VAL A 165 11.34 -28.81 7.62
CA VAL A 165 12.47 -27.88 7.58
C VAL A 165 13.43 -28.25 8.69
N GLN A 166 14.67 -28.57 8.32
CA GLN A 166 15.72 -28.84 9.29
C GLN A 166 16.39 -27.50 9.68
N PRO A 167 16.42 -27.13 10.98
CA PRO A 167 17.05 -25.90 11.43
C PRO A 167 18.59 -25.98 11.34
N PRO A 168 19.30 -24.84 11.33
CA PRO A 168 20.76 -24.84 11.38
C PRO A 168 21.25 -25.47 12.69
N SER A 169 22.40 -26.13 12.64
CA SER A 169 22.91 -26.97 13.73
C SER A 169 23.45 -26.18 14.92
N ASN A 170 23.82 -24.90 14.75
CA ASN A 170 24.27 -24.00 15.81
C ASN A 170 23.94 -22.54 15.44
N GLN A 171 23.44 -21.76 16.42
CA GLN A 171 23.33 -20.31 16.29
C GLN A 171 24.73 -19.69 16.40
N GLY A 172 25.37 -19.47 15.25
CA GLY A 172 26.40 -18.45 15.03
C GLY A 172 27.77 -18.69 15.65
N ASN A 173 28.74 -19.07 14.81
CA ASN A 173 30.11 -18.60 15.01
C ASN A 173 30.25 -17.25 14.28
N THR A 174 30.51 -16.19 15.03
CA THR A 174 30.65 -14.79 14.58
C THR A 174 31.93 -14.51 13.77
N GLY A 175 32.57 -15.55 13.23
CA GLY A 175 33.91 -15.48 12.62
C GLY A 175 33.95 -15.65 11.10
N VAL A 176 32.81 -15.80 10.42
CA VAL A 176 32.80 -16.02 8.96
C VAL A 176 33.25 -14.75 8.23
N GLN A 177 34.23 -14.91 7.34
CA GLN A 177 34.72 -13.83 6.47
C GLN A 177 33.61 -13.40 5.49
N GLN A 178 33.09 -12.19 5.67
CA GLN A 178 32.11 -11.59 4.77
C GLN A 178 32.80 -10.77 3.68
N GLY A 179 32.35 -10.91 2.43
CA GLY A 179 32.70 -10.01 1.35
C GLY A 179 32.05 -8.63 1.50
N VAL A 180 32.50 -7.69 0.66
CA VAL A 180 32.11 -6.28 0.78
C VAL A 180 30.68 -6.05 0.27
N SER A 181 30.29 -6.76 -0.79
CA SER A 181 28.93 -6.74 -1.36
C SER A 181 27.87 -7.22 -0.36
N GLU A 182 28.20 -8.26 0.39
CA GLU A 182 27.34 -8.92 1.36
C GLU A 182 26.98 -7.93 2.47
N LYS A 183 27.98 -7.23 3.03
CA LYS A 183 27.75 -6.21 4.06
C LYS A 183 26.82 -5.10 3.60
N GLN A 184 26.98 -4.63 2.36
CA GLN A 184 26.10 -3.59 1.82
C GLN A 184 24.69 -4.10 1.57
N PHE A 185 24.56 -5.31 1.01
CA PHE A 185 23.26 -5.89 0.73
C PHE A 185 22.47 -6.19 2.01
N PHE A 186 23.16 -6.55 3.09
CA PHE A 186 22.54 -6.73 4.40
C PHE A 186 21.71 -5.52 4.84
N ILE A 187 22.18 -4.29 4.55
CA ILE A 187 21.43 -3.05 4.87
C ILE A 187 20.08 -3.01 4.14
N TYR A 188 20.05 -3.41 2.87
CA TYR A 188 18.81 -3.46 2.09
C TYR A 188 17.88 -4.57 2.60
N LEU A 189 18.44 -5.75 2.93
CA LEU A 189 17.68 -6.84 3.52
C LEU A 189 17.02 -6.41 4.83
N CYS A 190 17.78 -5.78 5.74
CA CYS A 190 17.22 -5.20 6.96
C CYS A 190 16.13 -4.17 6.64
N ARG A 191 16.38 -3.22 5.73
CA ARG A 191 15.41 -2.17 5.38
C ARG A 191 14.03 -2.72 4.99
N TYR A 192 13.98 -3.77 4.17
CA TYR A 192 12.72 -4.27 3.63
C TYR A 192 12.09 -5.37 4.48
N PHE A 193 12.90 -6.21 5.13
CA PHE A 193 12.44 -7.44 5.77
C PHE A 193 12.58 -7.45 7.31
N SER A 194 13.04 -6.38 7.95
CA SER A 194 13.05 -6.33 9.42
C SER A 194 11.63 -6.43 10.01
N GLY A 195 11.50 -7.15 11.13
CA GLY A 195 10.30 -7.25 11.96
C GLY A 195 9.36 -8.40 11.64
N VAL A 196 9.34 -8.88 10.40
CA VAL A 196 8.50 -10.02 9.95
C VAL A 196 9.32 -11.28 9.67
N TYR A 197 10.64 -11.13 9.56
CA TYR A 197 11.57 -12.17 9.17
C TYR A 197 12.76 -12.21 10.12
N ASP A 198 13.19 -13.41 10.48
CA ASP A 198 14.47 -13.60 11.17
C ASP A 198 15.59 -13.67 10.15
N PHE A 199 16.67 -12.95 10.43
CA PHE A 199 17.84 -12.86 9.56
C PHE A 199 19.10 -13.35 10.26
N CYS A 200 19.87 -14.18 9.57
CA CYS A 200 21.20 -14.55 10.00
C CYS A 200 22.17 -14.43 8.82
N MET A 201 23.41 -14.06 9.11
CA MET A 201 24.51 -14.08 8.14
C MET A 201 25.52 -15.13 8.53
N GLY A 202 26.14 -15.78 7.55
CA GLY A 202 27.32 -16.62 7.78
C GLY A 202 27.07 -17.82 8.70
N VAL A 203 25.89 -18.44 8.61
CA VAL A 203 25.57 -19.61 9.42
C VAL A 203 26.12 -20.87 8.76
N GLU A 204 26.78 -21.70 9.55
CA GLU A 204 27.37 -22.96 9.10
C GLU A 204 26.37 -24.12 9.17
N PHE A 205 26.39 -24.94 8.13
CA PHE A 205 25.62 -26.17 7.98
C PHE A 205 26.59 -27.34 7.80
N PRO A 206 26.77 -28.19 8.83
CA PRO A 206 27.66 -29.33 8.73
C PRO A 206 27.15 -30.31 7.68
N ILE A 207 28.05 -30.78 6.83
CA ILE A 207 27.75 -31.80 5.83
C ILE A 207 27.91 -33.17 6.52
N PRO A 208 26.85 -34.00 6.56
CA PRO A 208 26.89 -35.29 7.23
C PRO A 208 28.08 -36.14 6.78
N ASN A 209 28.74 -36.80 7.74
CA ASN A 209 29.87 -37.69 7.51
C ASN A 209 31.11 -37.01 6.91
N THR A 210 31.27 -35.69 7.07
CA THR A 210 32.48 -34.95 6.68
C THR A 210 32.87 -33.94 7.75
N SER A 211 34.10 -33.43 7.67
CA SER A 211 34.55 -32.28 8.47
C SER A 211 34.23 -30.93 7.85
N PHE A 212 33.49 -30.90 6.73
CA PHE A 212 33.18 -29.68 5.99
C PHE A 212 31.79 -29.14 6.37
N CYS A 213 31.68 -27.82 6.35
CA CYS A 213 30.42 -27.10 6.48
C CYS A 213 30.16 -26.31 5.21
N TYR A 214 28.89 -26.20 4.81
CA TYR A 214 28.46 -25.11 3.95
C TYR A 214 28.20 -23.87 4.80
N THR A 215 28.44 -22.71 4.22
CA THR A 215 28.04 -21.44 4.81
C THR A 215 27.06 -20.77 3.86
N ALA A 216 25.98 -20.22 4.42
CA ALA A 216 25.05 -19.37 3.68
C ALA A 216 25.46 -17.91 3.84
N ASP A 217 25.43 -17.13 2.75
CA ASP A 217 25.68 -15.69 2.85
C ASP A 217 24.61 -15.03 3.71
N PHE A 218 23.34 -15.31 3.40
CA PHE A 218 22.20 -14.93 4.22
C PHE A 218 21.19 -16.05 4.37
N ILE A 219 20.58 -16.07 5.56
CA ILE A 219 19.41 -16.84 5.87
C ILE A 219 18.28 -15.88 6.15
N LEU A 220 17.14 -16.17 5.55
CA LEU A 220 15.88 -15.49 5.81
C LEU A 220 14.83 -16.52 6.22
N ILE A 221 14.29 -16.37 7.43
CA ILE A 221 13.19 -17.19 7.95
C ILE A 221 11.93 -16.35 8.05
N HIS A 222 10.86 -16.73 7.36
CA HIS A 222 9.56 -16.08 7.50
C HIS A 222 8.84 -16.55 8.77
N GLN A 223 8.76 -15.68 9.78
CA GLN A 223 8.34 -16.03 11.14
C GLN A 223 6.97 -16.72 11.18
N ALA A 224 6.00 -16.24 10.40
CA ALA A 224 4.63 -16.78 10.43
C ALA A 224 4.51 -18.22 9.89
N THR A 225 5.45 -18.66 9.05
CA THR A 225 5.35 -19.96 8.36
C THR A 225 6.53 -20.88 8.60
N GLY A 226 7.66 -20.38 9.12
CA GLY A 226 8.92 -21.12 9.18
C GLY A 226 9.57 -21.37 7.81
N LEU A 227 9.14 -20.65 6.75
CA LEU A 227 9.78 -20.73 5.43
C LEU A 227 11.22 -20.28 5.53
N ALA A 228 12.15 -21.20 5.30
CA ALA A 228 13.58 -20.95 5.31
C ALA A 228 14.13 -20.73 3.89
N ILE A 229 14.92 -19.68 3.73
CA ILE A 229 15.52 -19.28 2.46
C ILE A 229 17.03 -19.09 2.65
N ASP A 230 17.81 -19.85 1.87
CA ASP A 230 19.24 -19.65 1.63
C ASP A 230 19.40 -18.63 0.49
N ILE A 231 20.05 -17.50 0.79
CA ILE A 231 20.32 -16.43 -0.17
C ILE A 231 21.82 -16.32 -0.37
N GLU A 232 22.24 -16.35 -1.63
CA GLU A 232 23.64 -16.43 -2.03
C GLU A 232 24.00 -15.32 -3.02
N ILE A 233 25.24 -14.84 -2.91
CA ILE A 233 25.84 -13.86 -3.79
C ILE A 233 27.00 -14.53 -4.50
N ASP A 234 26.82 -14.78 -5.79
CA ASP A 234 27.83 -15.43 -6.60
C ASP A 234 28.76 -14.37 -7.22
N GLU A 235 30.04 -14.36 -6.84
CA GLU A 235 31.08 -13.66 -7.59
C GLU A 235 31.69 -14.50 -8.72
N PRO A 236 32.11 -13.88 -9.84
CA PRO A 236 32.71 -14.62 -10.95
C PRO A 236 34.11 -15.16 -10.64
N TYR A 237 34.82 -14.54 -9.71
CA TYR A 237 36.14 -14.95 -9.26
C TYR A 237 36.42 -14.41 -7.87
N ASP A 238 37.23 -15.13 -7.10
CA ASP A 238 37.67 -14.70 -5.77
C ASP A 238 38.47 -13.40 -5.85
N GLY A 239 38.14 -12.43 -4.99
CA GLY A 239 38.66 -11.06 -5.09
C GLY A 239 40.15 -10.95 -4.76
N LYS A 240 40.67 -11.89 -3.96
CA LYS A 240 42.08 -11.89 -3.53
C LYS A 240 42.97 -12.67 -4.50
N THR A 241 42.51 -13.84 -4.94
CA THR A 241 43.31 -14.78 -5.75
C THR A 241 43.04 -14.68 -7.25
N GLY A 242 41.91 -14.08 -7.66
CA GLY A 242 41.49 -14.04 -9.05
C GLY A 242 41.06 -15.39 -9.62
N LYS A 243 40.95 -16.43 -8.78
CA LYS A 243 40.53 -17.77 -9.21
C LYS A 243 39.04 -17.77 -9.57
N PRO A 244 38.62 -18.43 -10.66
CA PRO A 244 37.21 -18.60 -11.02
C PRO A 244 36.35 -19.14 -9.87
N HIS A 245 35.16 -18.56 -9.68
CA HIS A 245 34.22 -18.95 -8.64
C HIS A 245 32.79 -19.07 -9.22
N HIS A 246 31.92 -19.84 -8.56
CA HIS A 246 30.52 -20.13 -8.93
C HIS A 246 30.28 -20.43 -10.42
N CYS A 247 31.17 -21.25 -11.00
CA CYS A 247 31.14 -21.58 -12.42
C CYS A 247 30.19 -22.74 -12.68
N VAL A 248 29.22 -22.55 -13.58
CA VAL A 248 28.14 -23.53 -13.84
C VAL A 248 28.64 -24.86 -14.42
N ASP A 249 29.85 -24.88 -14.98
CA ASP A 249 30.51 -26.06 -15.54
C ASP A 249 31.37 -26.84 -14.54
N GLN A 250 31.31 -26.50 -13.24
CA GLN A 250 32.10 -27.15 -12.18
C GLN A 250 31.29 -27.97 -11.16
N ASN A 251 29.96 -28.06 -11.30
CA ASN A 251 29.03 -28.86 -10.47
C ASN A 251 29.05 -28.62 -8.94
N LYS A 252 29.92 -27.76 -8.39
CA LYS A 252 30.00 -27.48 -6.95
C LYS A 252 28.72 -26.85 -6.41
N ASP A 253 28.23 -25.81 -7.07
CA ASP A 253 26.99 -25.12 -6.64
C ASP A 253 25.76 -26.04 -6.75
N GLN A 254 25.76 -27.02 -7.67
CA GLN A 254 24.66 -27.98 -7.77
C GLN A 254 24.58 -28.90 -6.55
N GLN A 255 25.72 -29.34 -6.02
CA GLN A 255 25.77 -30.15 -4.80
C GLN A 255 25.32 -29.35 -3.58
N ARG A 256 25.77 -28.09 -3.48
CA ARG A 256 25.32 -27.16 -2.43
C ARG A 256 23.81 -26.91 -2.51
N ASN A 257 23.29 -26.58 -3.69
CA ASN A 257 21.85 -26.38 -3.88
C ASN A 257 21.05 -27.62 -3.48
N ARG A 258 21.51 -28.82 -3.88
CA ARG A 258 20.85 -30.08 -3.49
C ARG A 258 20.81 -30.25 -1.96
N PHE A 259 21.91 -29.96 -1.27
CA PHE A 259 21.99 -30.05 0.19
C PHE A 259 20.90 -29.21 0.91
N PHE A 260 20.67 -27.98 0.45
CA PHE A 260 19.64 -27.10 1.01
C PHE A 260 18.22 -27.53 0.59
N LEU A 261 18.03 -27.91 -0.67
CA LEU A 261 16.73 -28.35 -1.17
C LEU A 261 16.22 -29.61 -0.46
N GLU A 262 17.11 -30.59 -0.20
CA GLU A 262 16.79 -31.81 0.57
C GLU A 262 16.37 -31.51 2.02
N ARG A 263 16.72 -30.33 2.54
CA ARG A 263 16.33 -29.83 3.87
C ARG A 263 15.10 -28.93 3.84
N ASN A 264 14.46 -28.81 2.68
CA ASN A 264 13.30 -27.95 2.42
C ASN A 264 13.61 -26.45 2.56
N TRP A 265 14.85 -26.05 2.26
CA TRP A 265 15.22 -24.65 2.14
C TRP A 265 15.01 -24.19 0.70
N VAL A 266 14.37 -23.03 0.52
CA VAL A 266 14.36 -22.33 -0.77
C VAL A 266 15.76 -21.77 -1.00
N VAL A 267 16.28 -21.89 -2.22
CA VAL A 267 17.58 -21.31 -2.59
C VAL A 267 17.37 -20.18 -3.58
N ILE A 268 17.91 -19.00 -3.27
CA ILE A 268 17.93 -17.85 -4.16
C ILE A 268 19.37 -17.39 -4.33
N ARG A 269 19.93 -17.54 -5.53
CA ARG A 269 21.27 -17.04 -5.86
C ARG A 269 21.16 -15.80 -6.73
N PHE A 270 21.89 -14.76 -6.38
CA PHE A 270 22.09 -13.57 -7.20
C PHE A 270 23.54 -13.53 -7.67
N SER A 271 23.80 -12.88 -8.81
CA SER A 271 25.17 -12.47 -9.08
C SER A 271 25.56 -11.26 -8.21
N GLU A 272 26.84 -11.15 -7.84
CA GLU A 272 27.38 -9.97 -7.16
C GLU A 272 27.02 -8.68 -7.93
N TYR A 273 27.09 -8.71 -9.26
CA TYR A 273 26.70 -7.58 -10.11
C TYR A 273 25.27 -7.10 -9.85
N GLN A 274 24.29 -8.02 -9.79
CA GLN A 274 22.89 -7.66 -9.53
C GLN A 274 22.72 -7.07 -8.13
N VAL A 275 23.37 -7.66 -7.13
CA VAL A 275 23.32 -7.16 -5.76
C VAL A 275 23.90 -5.76 -5.65
N VAL A 276 25.04 -5.50 -6.30
CA VAL A 276 25.71 -4.20 -6.24
C VAL A 276 24.95 -3.14 -7.04
N LYS A 277 24.44 -3.47 -8.23
CA LYS A 277 23.82 -2.48 -9.13
C LYS A 277 22.31 -2.29 -8.92
N CYS A 278 21.62 -3.33 -8.46
CA CYS A 278 20.16 -3.35 -8.34
C CYS A 278 19.71 -4.00 -7.01
N PRO A 279 20.22 -3.58 -5.84
CA PRO A 279 19.93 -4.25 -4.56
C PRO A 279 18.42 -4.28 -4.22
N GLU A 280 17.68 -3.20 -4.46
CA GLU A 280 16.23 -3.17 -4.25
C GLU A 280 15.49 -4.13 -5.20
N GLY A 281 15.99 -4.31 -6.43
CA GLY A 281 15.47 -5.29 -7.38
C GLY A 281 15.68 -6.72 -6.87
N CYS A 282 16.82 -7.01 -6.24
CA CYS A 282 17.05 -8.28 -5.56
C CYS A 282 16.08 -8.49 -4.39
N CYS A 283 15.85 -7.45 -3.57
CA CYS A 283 14.82 -7.51 -2.52
C CYS A 283 13.43 -7.75 -3.10
N LYS A 284 13.08 -7.12 -4.23
CA LYS A 284 11.80 -7.35 -4.90
C LYS A 284 11.66 -8.80 -5.34
N ALA A 285 12.70 -9.39 -5.92
CA ALA A 285 12.71 -10.80 -6.31
C ALA A 285 12.49 -11.73 -5.11
N ILE A 286 13.16 -11.47 -3.97
CA ILE A 286 12.96 -12.21 -2.72
C ILE A 286 11.50 -12.10 -2.25
N ALA A 287 10.96 -10.87 -2.19
CA ALA A 287 9.59 -10.63 -1.77
C ALA A 287 8.56 -11.30 -2.71
N GLN A 288 8.84 -11.37 -4.02
CA GLN A 288 7.99 -12.07 -4.99
C GLN A 288 7.97 -13.59 -4.74
N VAL A 289 9.12 -14.18 -4.38
CA VAL A 289 9.21 -15.61 -4.03
C VAL A 289 8.43 -15.89 -2.74
N ILE A 290 8.63 -15.07 -1.71
CA ILE A 290 7.91 -15.20 -0.44
C ILE A 290 6.41 -15.11 -0.69
N PHE A 291 5.94 -14.06 -1.36
CA PHE A 291 4.53 -13.89 -1.68
C PHE A 291 3.96 -15.11 -2.44
N GLN A 292 4.67 -15.64 -3.43
CA GLN A 292 4.23 -16.81 -4.19
C GLN A 292 4.08 -18.08 -3.33
N ILE A 293 4.85 -18.20 -2.25
CA ILE A 293 4.82 -19.36 -1.37
C ILE A 293 3.85 -19.15 -0.21
N THR A 294 3.88 -17.99 0.44
CA THR A 294 3.19 -17.72 1.71
C THR A 294 1.88 -16.95 1.52
N GLY A 295 1.77 -16.16 0.45
CA GLY A 295 0.72 -15.15 0.29
C GLY A 295 0.99 -13.84 1.05
N ASP A 296 2.11 -13.73 1.77
CA ASP A 296 2.49 -12.51 2.47
C ASP A 296 2.91 -11.42 1.49
N TYR A 297 2.14 -10.33 1.46
CA TYR A 297 2.36 -9.18 0.59
C TYR A 297 3.14 -8.04 1.27
N SER A 298 3.50 -8.18 2.55
CA SER A 298 4.13 -7.14 3.37
C SER A 298 5.46 -6.63 2.82
N GLY A 299 6.27 -7.52 2.23
CA GLY A 299 7.51 -7.13 1.55
C GLY A 299 7.24 -6.44 0.21
N LEU A 300 6.28 -6.95 -0.57
CA LEU A 300 5.99 -6.45 -1.91
C LEU A 300 5.38 -5.05 -1.91
N ILE A 301 4.52 -4.72 -0.93
CA ILE A 301 3.89 -3.40 -0.86
C ILE A 301 4.93 -2.28 -0.79
N LYS A 302 6.07 -2.52 -0.10
CA LYS A 302 7.19 -1.57 0.01
C LYS A 302 8.01 -1.44 -1.27
N LEU A 303 7.85 -2.37 -2.22
CA LEU A 303 8.71 -2.54 -3.40
C LEU A 303 7.92 -2.46 -4.72
N GLN A 304 6.65 -2.05 -4.70
CA GLN A 304 5.79 -2.01 -5.89
C GLN A 304 6.34 -1.11 -7.00
N SER A 305 6.89 0.05 -6.62
CA SER A 305 7.46 1.03 -7.56
C SER A 305 8.85 0.63 -8.10
N ILE A 306 9.51 -0.35 -7.48
CA ILE A 306 10.83 -0.81 -7.89
C ILE A 306 10.72 -1.64 -9.16
N LYS A 307 11.64 -1.43 -10.12
CA LYS A 307 11.67 -2.20 -11.36
C LYS A 307 12.01 -3.68 -11.07
N ASP A 308 11.46 -4.59 -11.86
CA ASP A 308 11.82 -6.00 -11.76
C ASP A 308 13.30 -6.22 -12.08
N LEU A 309 13.92 -7.16 -11.38
CA LEU A 309 15.33 -7.46 -11.54
C LEU A 309 15.58 -8.09 -12.91
N LEU A 310 16.50 -7.48 -13.66
CA LEU A 310 16.89 -8.02 -14.97
C LEU A 310 17.75 -9.28 -14.81
N PRO A 311 17.54 -10.30 -15.66
CA PRO A 311 18.38 -11.49 -15.66
C PRO A 311 19.84 -11.17 -15.96
N HIS A 312 20.77 -11.82 -15.25
CA HIS A 312 22.21 -11.70 -15.51
C HIS A 312 22.80 -13.07 -15.82
N LYS A 313 23.55 -13.19 -16.92
CA LYS A 313 24.03 -14.47 -17.42
C LYS A 313 24.98 -15.13 -16.40
N GLN A 314 24.77 -16.42 -16.14
CA GLN A 314 25.74 -17.23 -15.41
C GLN A 314 26.99 -17.48 -16.26
N TRP A 315 28.13 -17.69 -15.63
CA TRP A 315 29.42 -17.83 -16.31
C TRP A 315 29.99 -19.24 -16.18
N LYS A 316 30.74 -19.64 -17.21
CA LYS A 316 31.62 -20.80 -17.21
C LYS A 316 33.01 -20.42 -16.70
N ASN A 317 33.82 -21.43 -16.36
CA ASN A 317 35.18 -21.21 -15.88
C ASN A 317 36.02 -20.31 -16.80
N LYS A 318 35.99 -20.54 -18.11
CA LYS A 318 36.73 -19.71 -19.09
C LYS A 318 36.29 -18.24 -19.08
N GLU A 319 34.99 -17.99 -18.92
CA GLU A 319 34.43 -16.62 -18.85
C GLU A 319 34.86 -15.95 -17.55
N ALA A 320 34.83 -16.67 -16.43
CA ALA A 320 35.34 -16.19 -15.15
C ALA A 320 36.85 -15.84 -15.17
N VAL A 321 37.68 -16.67 -15.82
CA VAL A 321 39.11 -16.36 -16.04
C VAL A 321 39.27 -15.06 -16.84
N TYR A 322 38.47 -14.87 -17.89
CA TYR A 322 38.49 -13.64 -18.67
C TYR A 322 38.06 -12.43 -17.83
N MET A 323 36.96 -12.54 -17.08
CA MET A 323 36.46 -11.52 -16.16
C MET A 323 37.51 -11.12 -15.11
N ALA A 324 38.28 -12.09 -14.59
CA ALA A 324 39.38 -11.82 -13.66
C ALA A 324 40.49 -11.01 -14.33
N LYS A 325 40.92 -11.41 -15.54
CA LYS A 325 41.95 -10.70 -16.31
C LYS A 325 41.54 -9.26 -16.66
N THR A 326 40.28 -9.04 -17.04
CA THR A 326 39.76 -7.71 -17.35
C THR A 326 39.30 -6.92 -16.13
N LYS A 327 39.51 -7.46 -14.92
CA LYS A 327 39.10 -6.84 -13.65
C LYS A 327 37.61 -6.47 -13.63
N PHE A 328 36.75 -7.34 -14.17
CA PHE A 328 35.32 -7.10 -14.34
C PHE A 328 34.62 -6.64 -13.05
N ARG A 329 34.92 -7.25 -11.88
CA ARG A 329 34.36 -6.83 -10.59
C ARG A 329 34.62 -5.35 -10.31
N GLN A 330 35.81 -4.84 -10.66
CA GLN A 330 36.17 -3.44 -10.44
C GLN A 330 35.33 -2.45 -11.26
N SER A 331 34.71 -2.88 -12.36
CA SER A 331 33.86 -2.02 -13.19
C SER A 331 32.59 -1.57 -12.46
N TYR A 332 32.08 -2.36 -11.52
CA TYR A 332 30.86 -2.06 -10.77
C TYR A 332 31.08 -1.79 -9.29
N LEU A 333 32.17 -2.29 -8.72
CA LEU A 333 32.54 -2.07 -7.32
C LEU A 333 33.08 -0.65 -7.05
N LYS A 334 33.82 -0.04 -7.99
CA LYS A 334 34.48 1.26 -7.79
C LYS A 334 33.54 2.42 -7.44
N ASN A 335 32.28 2.37 -7.88
CA ASN A 335 31.33 3.48 -7.71
C ASN A 335 30.46 3.33 -6.45
N ASN A 336 30.51 2.19 -5.76
CA ASN A 336 29.59 1.87 -4.66
C ASN A 336 30.28 1.71 -3.30
N PHE A 337 31.61 1.86 -3.22
CA PHE A 337 32.39 1.70 -1.98
C PHE A 337 32.97 3.00 -1.39
N LEU A 338 32.40 4.15 -1.75
CA LEU A 338 32.60 5.40 -1.02
C LEU A 338 31.44 5.59 -0.03
N LEU A 339 31.49 4.89 1.09
CA LEU A 339 30.80 5.26 2.33
C LEU A 339 31.76 5.05 3.50
#